data_AF-A0A1M7J939-F1
#
_entry.id   AF-A0A1M7J939-F1
#
_cell.length_a   1.000
_cell.length_b   1.000
_cell.length_c   1.000
_cell.angle_alpha   90.00
_cell.angle_beta   90.00
_cell.angle_gamma   90.00
#
_symmetry.space_group_name_H-M   'P 1'
#
loop_
_entity.id
_entity.type
_entity.pdbx_description
1 polymer ?
#
loop_
_entity_poly.entity_id
_entity_poly.type
_entity_poly.pdbx_seq_one_letter_code
_entity_poly.pdbx_strand_id
1 'polypeptide(L)'
;MSEPTPTVLRETKIGQKGFVKEDVITYLDELNSKIVALEEENKSLKENGPATNSDELKKALTQVENLQEKLNTSNNALRTAKKENEELQKTIAQLKAAGGGQASVAALEAAKKEIETLKEQLKAAAGGNASQANAQTTAALEAAKKEIEDLRNRLKAAEQKAAATGVAAVNGAANDGEVAKLKQELAKLSEDINAKTKELAEKDGKLAELAKKDDEIKSLNDEIAKLKEEGSNPIAMMGAMFAEAQKNVNQIQNQAKIDAENVTKEANDKAAQILDDANVEAEKAVAVANAAAETCIREANDQARNTINEANAHADKVNSMSKTVREMLLTEIESVNSKFADIKSVLNNLTGQCTSRMGEAQNLIGEARKTVDTAKSDENTIKKAEAPKAEFTPSKAPKAELSDLPSAKTGDKKSDPFSNVGGFNKDNNKNNFNNNNNNNNNNNKPAQAPAQNQQQNKPAQGNKSASFNFDMAELLKAAEEEAAKDTEN
;
A
#
# COMPACT_ATOMS: atom_id res chain seq x y z
N MET A 1 -28.88 -12.86 -20.99
CA MET A 1 -28.62 -11.76 -21.94
C MET A 1 -28.61 -12.37 -23.33
N SER A 2 -29.33 -11.76 -24.28
CA SER A 2 -29.34 -12.23 -25.67
C SER A 2 -27.94 -11.99 -26.26
N GLU A 3 -27.28 -13.03 -26.74
CA GLU A 3 -26.04 -12.84 -27.50
C GLU A 3 -26.34 -11.99 -28.74
N PRO A 4 -25.57 -10.92 -29.02
CA PRO A 4 -25.74 -10.17 -30.25
C PRO A 4 -25.38 -11.07 -31.43
N THR A 5 -26.29 -11.16 -32.40
CA THR A 5 -26.06 -11.90 -33.64
C THR A 5 -24.83 -11.35 -34.36
N PRO A 6 -23.86 -12.19 -34.76
CA PRO A 6 -22.60 -11.73 -35.34
C PRO A 6 -22.84 -11.04 -36.70
N THR A 7 -22.19 -9.88 -36.92
CA THR A 7 -22.29 -9.17 -38.19
C THR A 7 -21.66 -9.97 -39.33
N VAL A 8 -22.43 -10.19 -40.41
CA VAL A 8 -22.02 -10.96 -41.59
C VAL A 8 -21.55 -10.03 -42.71
N LEU A 9 -20.33 -10.22 -43.19
CA LEU A 9 -19.75 -9.42 -44.30
C LEU A 9 -20.41 -9.77 -45.64
N ARG A 10 -21.10 -8.82 -46.27
CA ARG A 10 -21.66 -9.00 -47.62
C ARG A 10 -20.66 -8.58 -48.69
N GLU A 11 -20.62 -9.30 -49.82
CA GLU A 11 -19.79 -8.94 -50.97
C GLU A 11 -20.39 -7.76 -51.75
N THR A 12 -19.54 -6.91 -52.33
CA THR A 12 -19.97 -5.84 -53.24
C THR A 12 -20.56 -6.41 -54.53
N LYS A 13 -21.48 -5.69 -55.17
CA LYS A 13 -22.17 -6.17 -56.39
C LYS A 13 -21.18 -6.69 -57.45
N ILE A 14 -21.60 -7.77 -58.10
CA ILE A 14 -20.87 -8.55 -59.13
C ILE A 14 -20.03 -7.63 -60.03
N GLY A 15 -18.71 -7.80 -59.97
CA GLY A 15 -17.72 -7.09 -60.78
C GLY A 15 -16.69 -6.29 -59.98
N GLN A 16 -16.99 -5.95 -58.72
CA GLN A 16 -16.01 -5.41 -57.77
C GLN A 16 -15.65 -6.49 -56.75
N LYS A 17 -14.40 -6.93 -56.72
CA LYS A 17 -13.91 -7.83 -55.66
C LYS A 17 -13.81 -7.04 -54.35
N GLY A 18 -14.67 -7.32 -53.38
CA GLY A 18 -14.62 -6.66 -52.08
C GLY A 18 -15.84 -6.93 -51.21
N PHE A 19 -15.75 -6.51 -49.94
CA PHE A 19 -16.86 -6.54 -48.99
C PHE A 19 -17.46 -5.14 -48.84
N VAL A 20 -18.76 -5.07 -48.52
CA VAL A 20 -19.47 -3.83 -48.22
C VAL A 20 -18.77 -3.12 -47.06
N LYS A 21 -18.37 -1.86 -47.29
CA LYS A 21 -17.53 -1.09 -46.37
C LYS A 21 -18.18 -0.92 -45.00
N GLU A 22 -19.50 -0.71 -44.98
CA GLU A 22 -20.31 -0.57 -43.77
C GLU A 22 -20.28 -1.83 -42.91
N ASP A 23 -20.36 -3.01 -43.53
CA ASP A 23 -20.29 -4.29 -42.83
C ASP A 23 -18.88 -4.54 -42.27
N VAL A 24 -17.83 -4.15 -43.01
CA VAL A 24 -16.44 -4.26 -42.57
C VAL A 24 -16.16 -3.37 -41.37
N ILE A 25 -16.66 -2.13 -41.36
CA ILE A 25 -16.48 -1.20 -40.23
C ILE A 25 -17.21 -1.74 -38.99
N THR A 26 -18.45 -2.19 -39.15
CA THR A 26 -19.23 -2.75 -38.04
C THR A 26 -18.57 -4.00 -37.45
N TYR A 27 -18.04 -4.88 -38.30
CA TYR A 27 -17.30 -6.07 -37.87
C TYR A 27 -15.99 -5.73 -37.15
N LEU A 28 -15.26 -4.69 -37.60
CA LEU A 28 -14.06 -4.22 -36.91
C LEU A 28 -14.38 -3.61 -35.54
N ASP A 29 -15.48 -2.86 -35.42
CA ASP A 29 -15.92 -2.29 -34.14
C ASP A 29 -16.37 -3.38 -33.15
N GLU A 30 -17.05 -4.43 -33.62
CA GLU A 30 -17.38 -5.62 -32.84
C GLU A 30 -16.12 -6.37 -32.38
N LEU A 31 -15.16 -6.59 -33.29
CA LEU A 31 -13.89 -7.23 -32.95
C LEU A 31 -13.09 -6.40 -31.94
N ASN A 32 -13.00 -5.09 -32.12
CA ASN A 32 -12.31 -4.21 -31.19
C ASN A 32 -13.00 -4.20 -29.82
N SER A 33 -14.32 -4.19 -29.76
CA SER A 33 -15.08 -4.30 -28.50
C SER A 33 -14.82 -5.63 -27.80
N LYS A 34 -14.73 -6.74 -28.56
CA LYS A 34 -14.41 -8.06 -28.02
C LYS A 34 -12.96 -8.16 -27.55
N ILE A 35 -12.03 -7.52 -28.25
CA ILE A 35 -10.63 -7.41 -27.83
C ILE A 35 -10.54 -6.65 -26.50
N VAL A 36 -11.20 -5.49 -26.37
CA VAL A 36 -11.22 -4.72 -25.13
C VAL A 36 -11.85 -5.52 -23.98
N ALA A 37 -12.96 -6.21 -24.23
CA ALA A 37 -13.59 -7.06 -23.22
C ALA A 37 -12.66 -8.22 -22.79
N LEU A 38 -11.96 -8.86 -23.72
CA LEU A 38 -10.98 -9.91 -23.42
C LEU A 38 -9.72 -9.37 -22.74
N GLU A 39 -9.32 -8.14 -23.03
CA GLU A 39 -8.20 -7.47 -22.36
C GLU A 39 -8.56 -7.07 -20.93
N GLU A 40 -9.78 -6.56 -20.69
CA GLU A 40 -10.32 -6.34 -19.34
C GLU A 40 -10.48 -7.65 -18.57
N GLU A 41 -10.98 -8.72 -19.21
CA GLU A 41 -11.07 -10.04 -18.60
C GLU A 41 -9.67 -10.57 -18.24
N ASN A 42 -8.69 -10.51 -19.15
CA ASN A 42 -7.31 -10.90 -18.87
C ASN A 42 -6.65 -10.03 -17.80
N LYS A 43 -6.95 -8.72 -17.75
CA LYS A 43 -6.46 -7.82 -16.72
C LYS A 43 -7.08 -8.17 -15.37
N SER A 44 -8.39 -8.44 -15.33
CA SER A 44 -9.09 -8.91 -14.14
C SER A 44 -8.58 -10.28 -13.67
N LEU A 45 -8.19 -11.17 -14.59
CA LEU A 45 -7.57 -12.47 -14.29
C LEU A 45 -6.08 -12.35 -13.94
N LYS A 46 -5.43 -11.22 -14.19
CA LYS A 46 -4.07 -10.91 -13.71
C LYS A 46 -4.09 -10.22 -12.34
N GLU A 47 -5.04 -9.31 -12.12
CA GLU A 47 -5.27 -8.64 -10.83
C GLU A 47 -5.96 -9.57 -9.81
N ASN A 48 -6.84 -10.47 -10.25
CA ASN A 48 -7.40 -11.59 -9.47
C ASN A 48 -6.75 -12.95 -9.80
N GLY A 49 -5.67 -12.92 -10.60
CA GLY A 49 -4.76 -14.06 -10.76
C GLY A 49 -3.97 -14.30 -9.48
N PRO A 50 -3.13 -15.35 -9.38
CA PRO A 50 -2.68 -15.96 -8.12
C PRO A 50 -1.71 -15.13 -7.25
N ALA A 51 -1.83 -13.81 -7.24
CA ALA A 51 -1.18 -12.92 -6.28
C ALA A 51 -1.89 -12.95 -4.90
N THR A 52 -3.22 -13.01 -4.84
CA THR A 52 -3.97 -13.20 -3.58
C THR A 52 -3.81 -14.62 -3.03
N ASN A 53 -3.62 -15.59 -3.93
CA ASN A 53 -3.29 -16.96 -3.58
C ASN A 53 -1.84 -17.14 -3.14
N SER A 54 -0.88 -16.24 -3.45
CA SER A 54 0.54 -16.49 -3.13
C SER A 54 0.80 -16.46 -1.61
N ASP A 55 0.23 -15.50 -0.90
CA ASP A 55 0.45 -15.37 0.55
C ASP A 55 -0.43 -16.35 1.35
N GLU A 56 -1.64 -16.66 0.88
CA GLU A 56 -2.45 -17.74 1.43
C GLU A 56 -1.84 -19.12 1.14
N LEU A 57 -1.25 -19.36 -0.04
CA LEU A 57 -0.49 -20.57 -0.33
C LEU A 57 0.75 -20.67 0.54
N LYS A 58 1.51 -19.59 0.75
CA LYS A 58 2.65 -19.61 1.67
C LYS A 58 2.20 -19.97 3.08
N LYS A 59 1.12 -19.35 3.57
CA LYS A 59 0.54 -19.66 4.89
C LYS A 59 0.06 -21.11 4.99
N ALA A 60 -0.59 -21.63 3.94
CA ALA A 60 -1.00 -23.02 3.85
C ALA A 60 0.21 -23.97 3.77
N LEU A 61 1.28 -23.59 3.07
CA LEU A 61 2.53 -24.36 3.00
C LEU A 61 3.19 -24.45 4.37
N THR A 62 3.33 -23.33 5.06
CA THR A 62 3.85 -23.28 6.44
C THR A 62 2.98 -24.08 7.39
N GLN A 63 1.66 -24.06 7.21
CA GLN A 63 0.75 -24.88 8.01
C GLN A 63 0.93 -26.39 7.72
N VAL A 64 1.12 -26.78 6.46
CA VAL A 64 1.40 -28.15 6.06
C VAL A 64 2.75 -28.62 6.60
N GLU A 65 3.79 -27.79 6.55
CA GLU A 65 5.10 -28.10 7.14
C GLU A 65 5.01 -28.31 8.66
N ASN A 66 4.33 -27.42 9.37
CA ASN A 66 4.09 -27.55 10.80
C ASN A 66 3.28 -28.82 11.14
N LEU A 67 2.28 -29.16 10.33
CA LEU A 67 1.50 -30.39 10.50
C LEU A 67 2.34 -31.63 10.21
N GLN A 68 3.21 -31.58 9.21
CA GLN A 68 4.12 -32.67 8.87
C GLN A 68 5.15 -32.93 9.98
N GLU A 69 5.69 -31.87 10.59
CA GLU A 69 6.60 -31.96 11.72
C GLU A 69 5.91 -32.54 12.96
N LYS A 70 4.68 -32.08 13.26
CA LYS A 70 3.85 -32.65 14.33
C LYS A 70 3.51 -34.11 14.09
N LEU A 71 3.19 -34.49 12.84
CA LEU A 71 2.93 -35.87 12.46
C LEU A 71 4.16 -36.75 12.66
N ASN A 72 5.35 -36.28 12.27
CA ASN A 72 6.61 -36.99 12.45
C ASN A 72 6.94 -37.19 13.93
N THR A 73 6.76 -36.14 14.75
CA THR A 73 6.94 -36.20 16.21
C THR A 73 5.97 -37.18 16.86
N SER A 74 4.69 -37.11 16.49
CA SER A 74 3.64 -38.02 16.95
C SER A 74 3.92 -39.48 16.56
N ASN A 75 4.35 -39.73 15.32
CA ASN A 75 4.71 -41.07 14.85
C ASN A 75 5.93 -41.65 15.58
N ASN A 76 6.91 -40.81 15.92
CA ASN A 76 8.06 -41.24 16.73
C ASN A 76 7.62 -41.57 18.16
N ALA A 77 6.78 -40.75 18.79
CA ALA A 77 6.20 -41.04 20.10
C ALA A 77 5.40 -42.35 20.09
N LEU A 78 4.61 -42.60 19.04
CA LEU A 78 3.83 -43.82 18.88
C LEU A 78 4.72 -45.07 18.75
N ARG A 79 5.85 -44.98 18.06
CA ARG A 79 6.83 -46.07 17.97
C ARG A 79 7.46 -46.39 19.32
N THR A 80 7.79 -45.36 20.11
CA THR A 80 8.32 -45.53 21.47
C THR A 80 7.29 -46.18 22.38
N ALA A 81 6.05 -45.69 22.38
CA ALA A 81 4.96 -46.26 23.18
C ALA A 81 4.63 -47.71 22.79
N LYS A 82 4.74 -48.07 21.50
CA LYS A 82 4.58 -49.46 21.06
C LYS A 82 5.69 -50.37 21.59
N LYS A 83 6.95 -49.93 21.55
CA LYS A 83 8.07 -50.70 22.13
C LYS A 83 7.90 -50.90 23.64
N GLU A 84 7.50 -49.85 24.36
CA GLU A 84 7.25 -49.93 25.79
C GLU A 84 6.10 -50.91 26.12
N ASN A 85 5.02 -50.88 25.34
CA ASN A 85 3.93 -51.85 25.50
C ASN A 85 4.37 -53.30 25.22
N GLU A 86 5.20 -53.52 24.21
CA GLU A 86 5.76 -54.86 23.93
C GLU A 86 6.66 -55.34 25.09
N GLU A 87 7.46 -54.45 25.69
CA GLU A 87 8.27 -54.76 26.87
C GLU A 87 7.42 -55.06 28.11
N LEU A 88 6.37 -54.28 28.36
CA LEU A 88 5.43 -54.52 29.46
C LEU A 88 4.69 -55.85 29.28
N GLN A 89 4.25 -56.18 28.06
CA GLN A 89 3.64 -57.48 27.78
C GLN A 89 4.61 -58.64 28.01
N LYS A 90 5.88 -58.48 27.66
CA LYS A 90 6.92 -59.48 27.92
C LYS A 90 7.14 -59.67 29.43
N THR A 91 7.17 -58.59 30.20
CA THR A 91 7.28 -58.63 31.66
C THR A 91 6.06 -59.29 32.30
N ILE A 92 4.84 -58.95 31.85
CA ILE A 92 3.60 -59.59 32.29
C ILE A 92 3.60 -61.09 31.96
N ALA A 93 4.06 -61.47 30.77
CA ALA A 93 4.17 -62.88 30.37
C ALA A 93 5.18 -63.65 31.22
N GLN A 94 6.32 -63.04 31.57
CA GLN A 94 7.31 -63.62 32.48
C GLN A 94 6.75 -63.79 33.90
N LEU A 95 6.06 -62.78 34.43
CA LEU A 95 5.39 -62.84 35.73
C LEU A 95 4.29 -63.92 35.76
N LYS A 96 3.56 -64.08 34.65
CA LYS A 96 2.53 -65.11 34.50
C LYS A 96 3.12 -66.52 34.36
N ALA A 97 4.26 -66.66 33.69
CA ALA A 97 5.00 -67.91 33.58
C ALA A 97 5.67 -68.34 34.90
N ALA A 98 5.98 -67.38 35.78
CA ALA A 98 6.46 -67.64 37.13
C ALA A 98 5.35 -68.09 38.11
N GLY A 99 4.08 -68.07 37.70
CA GLY A 99 2.93 -68.44 38.51
C GLY A 99 2.57 -69.93 38.45
N GLY A 100 3.28 -70.77 39.20
CA GLY A 100 2.94 -72.19 39.34
C GLY A 100 3.58 -72.90 40.54
N GLY A 101 2.86 -72.98 41.66
CA GLY A 101 2.87 -74.15 42.56
C GLY A 101 3.87 -74.21 43.73
N GLN A 102 5.09 -73.66 43.64
CA GLN A 102 6.09 -73.79 44.72
C GLN A 102 6.74 -72.48 45.18
N ALA A 103 6.59 -71.39 44.42
CA ALA A 103 7.13 -70.08 44.79
C ALA A 103 6.32 -69.35 45.88
N SER A 104 5.07 -69.75 46.14
CA SER A 104 4.19 -69.02 47.08
C SER A 104 4.62 -69.14 48.54
N VAL A 105 5.22 -70.27 48.95
CA VAL A 105 5.67 -70.47 50.34
C VAL A 105 6.99 -69.73 50.60
N ALA A 106 7.93 -69.80 49.65
CA ALA A 106 9.18 -69.04 49.73
C ALA A 106 8.95 -67.53 49.59
N ALA A 107 7.99 -67.10 48.75
CA ALA A 107 7.60 -65.70 48.65
C ALA A 107 6.87 -65.20 49.89
N LEU A 108 6.06 -66.03 50.56
CA LEU A 108 5.43 -65.69 51.84
C LEU A 108 6.45 -65.59 52.97
N GLU A 109 7.47 -66.43 52.99
CA GLU A 109 8.50 -66.43 54.03
C GLU A 109 9.55 -65.32 53.79
N ALA A 110 9.86 -65.02 52.52
CA ALA A 110 10.59 -63.83 52.11
C ALA A 110 9.80 -62.56 52.43
N ALA A 111 8.50 -62.51 52.13
CA ALA A 111 7.63 -61.38 52.47
C ALA A 111 7.50 -61.20 53.99
N LYS A 112 7.47 -62.27 54.78
CA LYS A 112 7.49 -62.18 56.24
C LYS A 112 8.81 -61.59 56.75
N LYS A 113 9.95 -62.06 56.25
CA LYS A 113 11.26 -61.47 56.57
C LYS A 113 11.36 -60.02 56.12
N GLU A 114 10.86 -59.69 54.94
CA GLU A 114 10.83 -58.34 54.39
C GLU A 114 9.93 -57.42 55.23
N ILE A 115 8.78 -57.90 55.70
CA ILE A 115 7.91 -57.19 56.67
C ILE A 115 8.63 -56.97 58.01
N GLU A 116 9.41 -57.95 58.50
CA GLU A 116 10.21 -57.80 59.73
C GLU A 116 11.30 -56.72 59.53
N THR A 117 12.00 -56.78 58.39
CA THR A 117 13.05 -55.81 58.03
C THR A 117 12.47 -54.42 57.82
N LEU A 118 11.31 -54.31 57.16
CA LEU A 118 10.58 -53.07 56.96
C LEU A 118 10.06 -52.52 58.29
N LYS A 119 9.60 -53.35 59.23
CA LYS A 119 9.24 -52.91 60.60
C LYS A 119 10.45 -52.37 61.35
N GLU A 120 11.61 -52.99 61.20
CA GLU A 120 12.84 -52.57 61.85
C GLU A 120 13.38 -51.27 61.23
N GLN A 121 13.26 -51.12 59.90
CA GLN A 121 13.52 -49.87 59.18
C GLN A 121 12.51 -48.78 59.53
N LEU A 122 11.22 -49.10 59.71
CA LEU A 122 10.19 -48.15 60.12
C LEU A 122 10.42 -47.69 61.56
N LYS A 123 10.86 -48.58 62.44
CA LYS A 123 11.26 -48.27 63.82
C LYS A 123 12.53 -47.40 63.86
N ALA A 124 13.46 -47.61 62.94
CA ALA A 124 14.63 -46.74 62.75
C ALA A 124 14.25 -45.37 62.15
N ALA A 125 13.25 -45.31 61.25
CA ALA A 125 12.75 -44.08 60.65
C ALA A 125 11.90 -43.24 61.64
N ALA A 126 11.06 -43.89 62.45
CA ALA A 126 10.20 -43.25 63.45
C ALA A 126 10.96 -42.81 64.72
N GLY A 127 12.11 -43.43 65.02
CA GLY A 127 12.83 -43.23 66.28
C GLY A 127 13.82 -42.05 66.33
N GLY A 128 14.13 -41.37 65.22
CA GLY A 128 15.13 -40.29 65.28
C GLY A 128 15.28 -39.36 64.07
N ASN A 129 15.01 -39.81 62.85
CA ASN A 129 15.36 -39.02 61.66
C ASN A 129 14.21 -38.22 61.05
N ALA A 130 12.95 -38.63 61.21
CA ALA A 130 11.81 -37.93 60.61
C ALA A 130 11.55 -36.54 61.25
N SER A 131 11.71 -36.43 62.57
CA SER A 131 11.47 -35.17 63.30
C SER A 131 12.55 -34.10 63.01
N GLN A 132 13.81 -34.52 62.79
CA GLN A 132 14.89 -33.61 62.39
C GLN A 132 14.79 -33.17 60.92
N ALA A 133 14.38 -34.07 60.01
CA ALA A 133 14.17 -33.72 58.60
C ALA A 133 13.01 -32.73 58.41
N ASN A 134 11.93 -32.86 59.20
CA ASN A 134 10.80 -31.94 59.16
C ASN A 134 11.19 -30.56 59.72
N ALA A 135 11.93 -30.51 60.83
CA ALA A 135 12.45 -29.26 61.40
C ALA A 135 13.44 -28.53 60.46
N GLN A 136 14.29 -29.27 59.76
CA GLN A 136 15.23 -28.71 58.77
C GLN A 136 14.51 -28.17 57.53
N THR A 137 13.42 -28.83 57.11
CA THR A 137 12.57 -28.36 56.00
C THR A 137 11.79 -27.11 56.38
N THR A 138 11.24 -27.04 57.61
CA THR A 138 10.59 -25.83 58.14
C THR A 138 11.57 -24.66 58.26
N ALA A 139 12.80 -24.90 58.74
CA ALA A 139 13.82 -23.87 58.83
C ALA A 139 14.27 -23.35 57.44
N ALA A 140 14.38 -24.23 56.45
CA ALA A 140 14.70 -23.85 55.07
C ALA A 140 13.57 -23.05 54.41
N LEU A 141 12.32 -23.35 54.73
CA LEU A 141 11.15 -22.59 54.27
C LEU A 141 11.14 -21.18 54.86
N GLU A 142 11.38 -21.05 56.17
CA GLU A 142 11.43 -19.75 56.86
C GLU A 142 12.56 -18.87 56.31
N ALA A 143 13.71 -19.48 56.00
CA ALA A 143 14.84 -18.80 55.34
C ALA A 143 14.48 -18.34 53.92
N ALA A 144 13.78 -19.16 53.13
CA ALA A 144 13.31 -18.80 51.80
C ALA A 144 12.27 -17.66 51.82
N LYS A 145 11.36 -17.66 52.81
CA LYS A 145 10.42 -16.54 53.03
C LYS A 145 11.15 -15.24 53.31
N LYS A 146 12.17 -15.29 54.17
CA LYS A 146 13.00 -14.13 54.51
C LYS A 146 13.79 -13.61 53.30
N GLU A 147 14.32 -14.50 52.47
CA GLU A 147 15.03 -14.12 51.25
C GLU A 147 14.10 -13.46 50.22
N ILE A 148 12.86 -13.95 50.06
CA ILE A 148 11.85 -13.30 49.19
C ILE A 148 11.48 -11.90 49.72
N GLU A 149 11.32 -11.74 51.02
CA GLU A 149 11.08 -10.43 51.67
C GLU A 149 12.25 -9.46 51.37
N ASP A 150 13.49 -9.91 51.50
CA ASP A 150 14.69 -9.12 51.20
C ASP A 150 14.77 -8.74 49.72
N LEU A 151 14.45 -9.66 48.80
CA LEU A 151 14.40 -9.39 47.36
C LEU A 151 13.30 -8.39 47.00
N ARG A 152 12.12 -8.50 47.62
CA ARG A 152 11.02 -7.52 47.45
C ARG A 152 11.41 -6.13 47.94
N ASN A 153 12.10 -6.04 49.07
CA ASN A 153 12.61 -4.77 49.59
C ASN A 153 13.66 -4.16 48.66
N ARG A 154 14.55 -4.98 48.08
CA ARG A 154 15.52 -4.55 47.06
C ARG A 154 14.83 -4.09 45.77
N LEU A 155 13.77 -4.77 45.33
CA LEU A 155 13.00 -4.38 44.15
C LEU A 155 12.36 -3.01 44.36
N LYS A 156 11.70 -2.82 45.51
CA LYS A 156 11.09 -1.55 45.88
C LYS A 156 12.11 -0.40 45.97
N ALA A 157 13.31 -0.67 46.49
CA ALA A 157 14.39 0.32 46.52
C ALA A 157 14.91 0.65 45.11
N ALA A 158 15.03 -0.35 44.23
CA ALA A 158 15.44 -0.15 42.84
C ALA A 158 14.38 0.59 42.02
N GLU A 159 13.08 0.33 42.24
CA GLU A 159 11.97 1.06 41.62
C GLU A 159 11.96 2.54 42.05
N GLN A 160 12.18 2.82 43.34
CA GLN A 160 12.28 4.18 43.85
C GLN A 160 13.51 4.92 43.29
N LYS A 161 14.63 4.23 43.14
CA LYS A 161 15.85 4.78 42.52
C LYS A 161 15.63 5.08 41.04
N ALA A 162 14.97 4.18 40.31
CA ALA A 162 14.59 4.38 38.91
C ALA A 162 13.60 5.56 38.73
N ALA A 163 12.63 5.69 39.64
CA ALA A 163 11.70 6.82 39.66
C ALA A 163 12.40 8.16 39.94
N ALA A 164 13.37 8.19 40.86
CA ALA A 164 14.17 9.39 41.14
C ALA A 164 15.04 9.82 39.95
N THR A 165 15.60 8.88 39.19
CA THR A 165 16.36 9.17 37.95
C THR A 165 15.47 9.59 36.78
N GLY A 166 14.22 9.12 36.73
CA GLY A 166 13.24 9.52 35.71
C GLY A 166 12.80 10.99 35.81
N VAL A 167 12.85 11.59 37.01
CA VAL A 167 12.55 13.02 37.22
C VAL A 167 13.75 13.92 36.85
N ALA A 168 14.99 13.39 36.87
CA ALA A 168 16.21 14.13 36.50
C ALA A 168 16.51 14.11 34.98
N ALA A 169 15.80 13.28 34.19
CA ALA A 169 16.02 13.09 32.76
C ALA A 169 15.42 14.19 31.85
N VAL A 170 15.14 15.38 32.39
CA VAL A 170 14.80 16.57 31.58
C VAL A 170 16.05 17.22 30.98
N ASN A 171 17.26 16.88 31.44
CA ASN A 171 18.51 17.45 30.93
C ASN A 171 19.58 16.39 30.62
N GLY A 172 19.71 16.04 29.33
CA GLY A 172 20.96 15.52 28.75
C GLY A 172 21.08 13.99 28.59
N ALA A 173 21.41 13.59 27.36
CA ALA A 173 21.53 12.22 26.84
C ALA A 173 22.66 11.35 27.43
N ALA A 174 23.18 11.65 28.63
CA ALA A 174 24.21 10.85 29.30
C ALA A 174 23.65 9.73 30.21
N ASN A 175 22.33 9.73 30.47
CA ASN A 175 21.70 8.89 31.49
C ASN A 175 20.96 7.63 30.95
N ASP A 176 20.84 7.46 29.62
CA ASP A 176 20.06 6.35 29.03
C ASP A 176 20.66 4.96 29.30
N GLY A 177 21.99 4.86 29.37
CA GLY A 177 22.68 3.59 29.65
C GLY A 177 22.49 3.09 31.09
N GLU A 178 22.38 4.01 32.06
CA GLU A 178 22.16 3.67 33.47
C GLU A 178 20.69 3.31 33.73
N VAL A 179 19.76 4.02 33.07
CA VAL A 179 18.32 3.67 33.09
C VAL A 179 18.07 2.31 32.43
N ALA A 180 18.76 1.98 31.33
CA ALA A 180 18.66 0.67 30.68
C ALA A 180 19.18 -0.47 31.57
N LYS A 181 20.31 -0.27 32.27
CA LYS A 181 20.84 -1.25 33.24
C LYS A 181 19.90 -1.45 34.43
N LEU A 182 19.35 -0.37 34.98
CA LEU A 182 18.36 -0.44 36.07
C LEU A 182 17.09 -1.18 35.65
N LYS A 183 16.59 -0.96 34.41
CA LYS A 183 15.46 -1.74 33.87
C LYS A 183 15.78 -3.22 33.73
N GLN A 184 17.00 -3.56 33.31
CA GLN A 184 17.43 -4.96 33.19
C GLN A 184 17.59 -5.64 34.56
N GLU A 185 18.10 -4.93 35.56
CA GLU A 185 18.19 -5.43 36.94
C GLU A 185 16.81 -5.61 37.58
N LEU A 186 15.86 -4.69 37.35
CA LEU A 186 14.47 -4.84 37.79
C LEU A 186 13.78 -6.05 37.16
N ALA A 187 13.99 -6.28 35.86
CA ALA A 187 13.45 -7.45 35.16
C ALA A 187 13.99 -8.76 35.76
N LYS A 188 15.31 -8.86 35.97
CA LYS A 188 15.93 -10.04 36.61
C LYS A 188 15.44 -10.26 38.03
N LEU A 189 15.36 -9.20 38.84
CA LEU A 189 14.89 -9.30 40.22
C LEU A 189 13.41 -9.73 40.30
N SER A 190 12.59 -9.30 39.34
CA SER A 190 11.20 -9.75 39.22
C SER A 190 11.10 -11.24 38.82
N GLU A 191 11.91 -11.69 37.85
CA GLU A 191 11.98 -13.10 37.48
C GLU A 191 12.44 -14.00 38.65
N ASP A 192 13.48 -13.58 39.39
CA ASP A 192 13.98 -14.33 40.55
C ASP A 192 12.94 -14.43 41.67
N ILE A 193 12.18 -13.35 41.92
CA ILE A 193 11.08 -13.36 42.90
C ILE A 193 9.98 -14.34 42.45
N ASN A 194 9.61 -14.33 41.17
CA ASN A 194 8.58 -15.23 40.66
C ASN A 194 9.01 -16.70 40.73
N ALA A 195 10.26 -17.00 40.36
CA ALA A 195 10.82 -18.34 40.44
C ALA A 195 10.86 -18.86 41.89
N LYS A 196 11.40 -18.07 42.83
CA LYS A 196 11.44 -18.46 44.25
C LYS A 196 10.05 -18.56 44.88
N THR A 197 9.11 -17.72 44.49
CA THR A 197 7.71 -17.79 44.99
C THR A 197 7.04 -19.09 44.56
N LYS A 198 7.27 -19.53 43.32
CA LYS A 198 6.77 -20.81 42.81
C LYS A 198 7.39 -22.00 43.54
N GLU A 199 8.71 -21.98 43.75
CA GLU A 199 9.41 -23.04 44.50
C GLU A 199 8.91 -23.12 45.96
N LEU A 200 8.57 -21.99 46.58
CA LEU A 200 8.03 -21.93 47.93
C LEU A 200 6.63 -22.54 48.02
N ALA A 201 5.76 -22.26 47.05
CA ALA A 201 4.44 -22.88 46.97
C ALA A 201 4.51 -24.41 46.81
N GLU A 202 5.46 -24.91 46.02
CA GLU A 202 5.69 -26.36 45.86
C GLU A 202 6.19 -27.01 47.16
N LYS A 203 7.06 -26.34 47.93
CA LYS A 203 7.54 -26.83 49.23
C LYS A 203 6.44 -26.83 50.29
N ASP A 204 5.61 -25.78 50.34
CA ASP A 204 4.46 -25.71 51.25
C ASP A 204 3.45 -26.84 50.97
N GLY A 205 3.19 -27.15 49.70
CA GLY A 205 2.34 -28.28 49.30
C GLY A 205 2.87 -29.63 49.81
N LYS A 206 4.17 -29.88 49.70
CA LYS A 206 4.81 -31.11 50.21
C LYS A 206 4.77 -31.20 51.74
N LEU A 207 4.92 -30.08 52.45
CA LEU A 207 4.85 -30.05 53.91
C LEU A 207 3.44 -30.41 54.41
N ALA A 208 2.40 -29.91 53.74
CA ALA A 208 1.02 -30.26 54.05
C ALA A 208 0.71 -31.74 53.82
N GLU A 209 1.35 -32.37 52.83
CA GLU A 209 1.20 -33.81 52.57
C GLU A 209 1.90 -34.67 53.65
N LEU A 210 3.07 -34.24 54.13
CA LEU A 210 3.77 -34.91 55.24
C LEU A 210 2.96 -34.86 56.54
N ALA A 211 2.34 -33.72 56.86
CA ALA A 211 1.49 -33.59 58.05
C ALA A 211 0.31 -34.59 58.02
N LYS A 212 -0.33 -34.80 56.86
CA LYS A 212 -1.40 -35.79 56.69
C LYS A 212 -0.91 -37.22 56.94
N LYS A 213 0.29 -37.56 56.49
CA LYS A 213 0.89 -38.90 56.69
C LYS A 213 1.24 -39.14 58.17
N ASP A 214 1.69 -38.11 58.89
CA ASP A 214 1.94 -38.21 60.33
C ASP A 214 0.66 -38.47 61.14
N ASP A 215 -0.46 -37.86 60.77
CA ASP A 215 -1.76 -38.10 61.40
C ASP A 215 -2.28 -39.52 61.13
N GLU A 216 -2.10 -40.04 59.91
CA GLU A 216 -2.44 -41.41 59.54
C GLU A 216 -1.62 -42.44 60.34
N ILE A 217 -0.31 -42.20 60.51
CA ILE A 217 0.58 -43.05 61.31
C ILE A 217 0.14 -43.09 62.78
N LYS A 218 -0.29 -41.95 63.35
CA LYS A 218 -0.86 -41.93 64.71
C LYS A 218 -2.12 -42.78 64.82
N SER A 219 -3.05 -42.62 63.88
CA SER A 219 -4.30 -43.40 63.87
C SER A 219 -4.05 -44.90 63.78
N LEU A 220 -3.11 -45.34 62.94
CA LEU A 220 -2.76 -46.76 62.81
C LEU A 220 -2.10 -47.32 64.08
N ASN A 221 -1.26 -46.53 64.76
CA ASN A 221 -0.65 -46.95 66.03
C ASN A 221 -1.68 -47.12 67.16
N ASP A 222 -2.67 -46.23 67.23
CA ASP A 222 -3.76 -46.32 68.22
C ASP A 222 -4.65 -47.55 67.97
N GLU A 223 -4.85 -47.93 66.72
CA GLU A 223 -5.59 -49.14 66.33
C GLU A 223 -4.85 -50.43 66.71
N ILE A 224 -3.53 -50.48 66.51
CA ILE A 224 -2.68 -51.60 66.93
C ILE A 224 -2.70 -51.79 68.45
N ALA A 225 -2.76 -50.69 69.22
CA ALA A 225 -2.83 -50.75 70.68
C ALA A 225 -4.16 -51.35 71.16
N LYS A 226 -5.29 -50.97 70.56
CA LYS A 226 -6.62 -51.51 70.89
C LYS A 226 -6.73 -53.01 70.60
N LEU A 227 -6.27 -53.47 69.44
CA LEU A 227 -6.34 -54.88 69.05
C LEU A 227 -5.54 -55.81 69.99
N LYS A 228 -4.56 -55.29 70.74
CA LYS A 228 -3.83 -56.06 71.76
C LYS A 228 -4.61 -56.28 73.06
N GLU A 229 -5.49 -55.35 73.45
CA GLU A 229 -6.26 -55.48 74.69
C GLU A 229 -7.48 -56.41 74.55
N GLU A 230 -8.07 -56.50 73.35
CA GLU A 230 -9.35 -57.20 73.14
C GLU A 230 -9.23 -58.74 73.01
N GLY A 231 -8.02 -59.30 72.88
CA GLY A 231 -7.80 -60.72 72.55
C GLY A 231 -8.04 -61.77 73.66
N SER A 232 -8.46 -61.41 74.88
CA SER A 232 -8.36 -62.31 76.05
C SER A 232 -9.67 -62.75 76.74
N ASN A 233 -10.87 -62.29 76.35
CA ASN A 233 -12.10 -62.61 77.10
C ASN A 233 -13.41 -62.64 76.25
N PRO A 234 -14.23 -63.73 76.25
CA PRO A 234 -15.40 -63.87 75.37
C PRO A 234 -16.55 -62.87 75.57
N ILE A 235 -16.81 -62.40 76.80
CA ILE A 235 -17.81 -61.33 77.05
C ILE A 235 -17.28 -59.97 76.58
N ALA A 236 -15.97 -59.75 76.72
CA ALA A 236 -15.32 -58.59 76.14
C ALA A 236 -15.31 -58.65 74.60
N MET A 237 -15.26 -59.84 73.99
CA MET A 237 -15.34 -60.01 72.54
C MET A 237 -16.69 -59.58 71.95
N MET A 238 -17.83 -59.83 72.63
CA MET A 238 -19.13 -59.36 72.12
C MET A 238 -19.35 -57.85 72.37
N GLY A 239 -18.83 -57.32 73.48
CA GLY A 239 -18.79 -55.87 73.73
C GLY A 239 -17.85 -55.13 72.76
N ALA A 240 -16.70 -55.71 72.46
CA ALA A 240 -15.75 -55.26 71.44
C ALA A 240 -16.38 -55.33 70.05
N MET A 241 -17.12 -56.39 69.72
CA MET A 241 -17.84 -56.50 68.44
C MET A 241 -18.92 -55.41 68.30
N PHE A 242 -19.60 -55.03 69.38
CA PHE A 242 -20.58 -53.93 69.36
C PHE A 242 -19.90 -52.56 69.27
N ALA A 243 -18.79 -52.36 70.00
CA ALA A 243 -17.98 -51.15 69.91
C ALA A 243 -17.32 -51.00 68.53
N GLU A 244 -16.90 -52.11 67.92
CA GLU A 244 -16.34 -52.20 66.58
C GLU A 244 -17.42 -51.96 65.52
N ALA A 245 -18.63 -52.49 65.70
CA ALA A 245 -19.77 -52.16 64.85
C ALA A 245 -20.13 -50.66 64.93
N GLN A 246 -20.11 -50.07 66.12
CA GLN A 246 -20.38 -48.64 66.32
C GLN A 246 -19.24 -47.76 65.76
N LYS A 247 -17.98 -48.22 65.87
CA LYS A 247 -16.81 -47.61 65.22
C LYS A 247 -16.95 -47.68 63.70
N ASN A 248 -17.39 -48.81 63.14
CA ASN A 248 -17.63 -48.98 61.70
C ASN A 248 -18.74 -48.05 61.21
N VAL A 249 -19.85 -47.92 61.94
CA VAL A 249 -20.92 -46.98 61.59
C VAL A 249 -20.40 -45.53 61.58
N ASN A 250 -19.63 -45.14 62.60
CA ASN A 250 -19.03 -43.80 62.66
C ASN A 250 -17.99 -43.57 61.56
N GLN A 251 -17.19 -44.58 61.20
CA GLN A 251 -16.26 -44.52 60.08
C GLN A 251 -16.99 -44.36 58.75
N ILE A 252 -18.05 -45.14 58.50
CA ILE A 252 -18.89 -45.01 57.31
C ILE A 252 -19.52 -43.62 57.24
N GLN A 253 -20.01 -43.11 58.37
CA GLN A 253 -20.61 -41.77 58.43
C GLN A 253 -19.59 -40.67 58.16
N ASN A 254 -18.37 -40.77 58.71
CA ASN A 254 -17.29 -39.83 58.45
C ASN A 254 -16.80 -39.93 56.99
N GLN A 255 -16.67 -41.13 56.45
CA GLN A 255 -16.27 -41.34 55.06
C GLN A 255 -17.32 -40.77 54.11
N ALA A 256 -18.61 -41.03 54.35
CA ALA A 256 -19.69 -40.46 53.56
C ALA A 256 -19.70 -38.92 53.63
N LYS A 257 -19.36 -38.35 54.79
CA LYS A 257 -19.23 -36.90 54.96
C LYS A 257 -18.03 -36.34 54.16
N ILE A 258 -16.87 -37.00 54.24
CA ILE A 258 -15.66 -36.63 53.48
C ILE A 258 -15.93 -36.74 51.97
N ASP A 259 -16.58 -37.81 51.52
CA ASP A 259 -16.92 -38.02 50.11
C ASP A 259 -17.90 -36.94 49.63
N ALA A 260 -18.90 -36.58 50.45
CA ALA A 260 -19.81 -35.48 50.13
C ALA A 260 -19.09 -34.12 50.07
N GLU A 261 -18.16 -33.85 51.00
CA GLU A 261 -17.33 -32.64 50.98
C GLU A 261 -16.41 -32.59 49.76
N ASN A 262 -15.78 -33.72 49.40
CA ASN A 262 -14.94 -33.84 48.21
C ASN A 262 -15.74 -33.61 46.92
N VAL A 263 -16.92 -34.24 46.79
CA VAL A 263 -17.80 -34.02 45.63
C VAL A 263 -18.23 -32.55 45.54
N THR A 264 -18.55 -31.93 46.68
CA THR A 264 -18.91 -30.50 46.72
C THR A 264 -17.74 -29.62 46.31
N LYS A 265 -16.54 -29.93 46.79
CA LYS A 265 -15.32 -29.22 46.42
C LYS A 265 -15.00 -29.36 44.93
N GLU A 266 -15.01 -30.58 44.38
CA GLU A 266 -14.79 -30.82 42.96
C GLU A 266 -15.82 -30.10 42.07
N ALA A 267 -17.09 -30.08 42.49
CA ALA A 267 -18.13 -29.36 41.78
C ALA A 267 -17.87 -27.84 41.78
N ASN A 268 -17.45 -27.28 42.92
CA ASN A 268 -17.08 -25.87 43.03
C ASN A 268 -15.83 -25.53 42.21
N ASP A 269 -14.80 -26.39 42.24
CA ASP A 269 -13.58 -26.20 41.46
C ASP A 269 -13.87 -26.24 39.95
N LYS A 270 -14.71 -27.18 39.48
CA LYS A 270 -15.17 -27.22 38.08
C LYS A 270 -16.00 -26.00 37.71
N ALA A 271 -16.88 -25.53 38.61
CA ALA A 271 -17.68 -24.33 38.37
C ALA A 271 -16.79 -23.07 38.25
N ALA A 272 -15.78 -22.95 39.12
CA ALA A 272 -14.80 -21.87 39.04
C ALA A 272 -13.99 -21.94 37.74
N GLN A 273 -13.56 -23.14 37.34
CA GLN A 273 -12.83 -23.34 36.09
C GLN A 273 -13.67 -22.96 34.87
N ILE A 274 -14.96 -23.34 34.83
CA ILE A 274 -15.86 -22.97 33.74
C ILE A 274 -16.02 -21.44 33.66
N LEU A 275 -16.12 -20.75 34.81
CA LEU A 275 -16.19 -19.29 34.84
C LEU A 275 -14.90 -18.64 34.32
N ASP A 276 -13.74 -19.17 34.70
CA ASP A 276 -12.45 -18.67 34.23
C ASP A 276 -12.28 -18.88 32.72
N ASP A 277 -12.54 -20.09 32.23
CA ASP A 277 -12.50 -20.41 30.80
C ASP A 277 -13.47 -19.55 29.98
N ALA A 278 -14.68 -19.32 30.50
CA ALA A 278 -15.67 -18.44 29.85
C ALA A 278 -15.21 -16.98 29.83
N ASN A 279 -14.57 -16.49 30.90
CA ASN A 279 -14.02 -15.14 30.94
C ASN A 279 -12.85 -14.99 29.97
N VAL A 280 -11.93 -15.96 29.91
CA VAL A 280 -10.80 -15.97 28.97
C VAL A 280 -11.30 -15.96 27.52
N GLU A 281 -12.32 -16.75 27.20
CA GLU A 281 -12.88 -16.77 25.84
C GLU A 281 -13.61 -15.47 25.51
N ALA A 282 -14.33 -14.88 26.47
CA ALA A 282 -14.97 -13.58 26.30
C ALA A 282 -13.92 -12.46 26.07
N GLU A 283 -12.83 -12.45 26.82
CA GLU A 283 -11.72 -11.51 26.64
C GLU A 283 -11.07 -11.66 25.26
N LYS A 284 -10.83 -12.90 24.80
CA LYS A 284 -10.34 -13.15 23.45
C LYS A 284 -11.31 -12.64 22.38
N ALA A 285 -12.60 -12.91 22.53
CA ALA A 285 -13.62 -12.43 21.58
C ALA A 285 -13.64 -10.90 21.51
N VAL A 286 -13.55 -10.21 22.66
CA VAL A 286 -13.45 -8.75 22.73
C VAL A 286 -12.16 -8.25 22.07
N ALA A 287 -11.02 -8.90 22.33
CA ALA A 287 -9.75 -8.53 21.73
C ALA A 287 -9.76 -8.67 20.19
N VAL A 288 -10.33 -9.76 19.68
CA VAL A 288 -10.49 -9.99 18.23
C VAL A 288 -11.43 -8.94 17.62
N ALA A 289 -12.55 -8.63 18.28
CA ALA A 289 -13.48 -7.60 17.81
C ALA A 289 -12.82 -6.21 17.76
N ASN A 290 -12.05 -5.85 18.79
CA ASN A 290 -11.31 -4.59 18.83
C ASN A 290 -10.24 -4.52 17.73
N ALA A 291 -9.47 -5.59 17.53
CA ALA A 291 -8.46 -5.64 16.46
C ALA A 291 -9.09 -5.52 15.06
N ALA A 292 -10.24 -6.15 14.84
CA ALA A 292 -10.99 -6.02 13.60
C ALA A 292 -11.53 -4.58 13.40
N ALA A 293 -12.04 -3.95 14.46
CA ALA A 293 -12.50 -2.57 14.43
C ALA A 293 -11.35 -1.59 14.13
N GLU A 294 -10.19 -1.75 14.78
CA GLU A 294 -9.00 -0.95 14.53
C GLU A 294 -8.52 -1.09 13.07
N THR A 295 -8.51 -2.32 12.55
CA THR A 295 -8.14 -2.59 11.15
C THR A 295 -9.09 -1.89 10.19
N CYS A 296 -10.40 -2.02 10.41
CA CYS A 296 -11.43 -1.38 9.58
C CYS A 296 -11.32 0.16 9.63
N ILE A 297 -11.10 0.74 10.80
CA ILE A 297 -10.91 2.20 10.95
C ILE A 297 -9.65 2.65 10.22
N ARG A 298 -8.55 1.90 10.32
CA ARG A 298 -7.30 2.23 9.62
C ARG A 298 -7.49 2.20 8.11
N GLU A 299 -8.07 1.13 7.58
CA GLU A 299 -8.35 1.00 6.14
C GLU A 299 -9.26 2.10 5.62
N ALA A 300 -10.33 2.44 6.36
CA ALA A 300 -11.21 3.54 5.99
C ALA A 300 -10.48 4.89 5.97
N ASN A 301 -9.60 5.14 6.96
CA ASN A 301 -8.79 6.35 7.00
C ASN A 301 -7.77 6.41 5.86
N ASP A 302 -7.14 5.29 5.51
CA ASP A 302 -6.19 5.21 4.40
C ASP A 302 -6.89 5.45 3.06
N GLN A 303 -8.07 4.86 2.85
CA GLN A 303 -8.91 5.13 1.67
C GLN A 303 -9.31 6.61 1.60
N ALA A 304 -9.79 7.19 2.71
CA ALA A 304 -10.15 8.60 2.75
C ALA A 304 -8.96 9.52 2.45
N ARG A 305 -7.77 9.19 2.97
CA ARG A 305 -6.54 9.92 2.71
C ARG A 305 -6.13 9.84 1.24
N ASN A 306 -6.24 8.66 0.62
CA ASN A 306 -5.95 8.48 -0.80
C ASN A 306 -6.92 9.27 -1.67
N THR A 307 -8.22 9.21 -1.39
CA THR A 307 -9.23 10.01 -2.10
C THR A 307 -8.97 11.52 -1.98
N ILE A 308 -8.58 12.00 -0.80
CA ILE A 308 -8.22 13.42 -0.61
C ILE A 308 -6.97 13.78 -1.41
N ASN A 309 -5.94 12.93 -1.40
CA ASN A 309 -4.71 13.16 -2.15
C ASN A 309 -4.97 13.21 -3.67
N GLU A 310 -5.80 12.29 -4.18
CA GLU A 310 -6.22 12.29 -5.59
C GLU A 310 -7.02 13.54 -5.95
N ALA A 311 -7.95 13.95 -5.09
CA ALA A 311 -8.73 15.18 -5.28
C ALA A 311 -7.83 16.42 -5.30
N ASN A 312 -6.83 16.48 -4.42
CA ASN A 312 -5.84 17.56 -4.39
C ASN A 312 -4.97 17.56 -5.66
N ALA A 313 -4.46 16.40 -6.10
CA ALA A 313 -3.70 16.29 -7.33
C ALA A 313 -4.53 16.71 -8.56
N HIS A 314 -5.81 16.34 -8.59
CA HIS A 314 -6.73 16.79 -9.63
C HIS A 314 -6.97 18.30 -9.57
N ALA A 315 -7.15 18.87 -8.38
CA ALA A 315 -7.29 20.31 -8.19
C ALA A 315 -6.04 21.09 -8.67
N ASP A 316 -4.85 20.59 -8.37
CA ASP A 316 -3.58 21.18 -8.83
C ASP A 316 -3.47 21.14 -10.36
N LYS A 317 -3.89 20.02 -10.98
CA LYS A 317 -3.95 19.91 -12.44
C LYS A 317 -4.96 20.89 -13.06
N VAL A 318 -6.14 21.05 -12.46
CA VAL A 318 -7.14 22.01 -12.93
C VAL A 318 -6.61 23.44 -12.78
N ASN A 319 -5.92 23.75 -11.68
CA ASN A 319 -5.30 25.06 -11.46
C ASN A 319 -4.22 25.36 -12.51
N SER A 320 -3.35 24.39 -12.81
CA SER A 320 -2.32 24.57 -13.85
C SER A 320 -2.92 24.74 -15.24
N MET A 321 -3.90 23.91 -15.63
CA MET A 321 -4.63 24.06 -16.89
C MET A 321 -5.33 25.42 -16.97
N SER A 322 -5.96 25.87 -15.89
CA SER A 322 -6.62 27.19 -15.83
C SER A 322 -5.61 28.33 -16.00
N LYS A 323 -4.40 28.19 -15.45
CA LYS A 323 -3.32 29.15 -15.66
C LYS A 323 -2.88 29.19 -17.12
N THR A 324 -2.63 28.03 -17.74
CA THR A 324 -2.26 27.94 -19.17
C THR A 324 -3.34 28.52 -20.08
N VAL A 325 -4.61 28.21 -19.84
CA VAL A 325 -5.73 28.79 -20.61
C VAL A 325 -5.77 30.30 -20.45
N ARG A 326 -5.57 30.82 -19.23
CA ARG A 326 -5.52 32.27 -18.98
C ARG A 326 -4.36 32.93 -19.73
N GLU A 327 -3.17 32.33 -19.72
CA GLU A 327 -2.00 32.84 -20.43
C GLU A 327 -2.21 32.83 -21.96
N MET A 328 -2.79 31.76 -22.52
CA MET A 328 -3.15 31.71 -23.94
C MET A 328 -4.18 32.78 -24.31
N LEU A 329 -5.23 32.96 -23.49
CA LEU A 329 -6.24 33.99 -23.74
C LEU A 329 -5.65 35.41 -23.67
N LEU A 330 -4.74 35.68 -22.72
CA LEU A 330 -4.05 36.96 -22.64
C LEU A 330 -3.20 37.24 -23.88
N THR A 331 -2.44 36.23 -24.33
CA THR A 331 -1.62 36.32 -25.55
C THR A 331 -2.50 36.57 -26.79
N GLU A 332 -3.64 35.89 -26.90
CA GLU A 332 -4.56 36.08 -28.01
C GLU A 332 -5.23 37.45 -27.99
N ILE A 333 -5.60 37.96 -26.80
CA ILE A 333 -6.12 39.32 -26.62
C ILE A 333 -5.07 40.35 -27.05
N GLU A 334 -3.80 40.18 -26.66
CA GLU A 334 -2.70 41.06 -27.08
C GLU A 334 -2.46 41.02 -28.61
N SER A 335 -2.47 39.83 -29.19
CA SER A 335 -2.36 39.62 -30.65
C SER A 335 -3.51 40.31 -31.40
N VAL A 336 -4.76 40.15 -30.95
CA VAL A 336 -5.93 40.82 -31.51
C VAL A 336 -5.79 42.34 -31.35
N ASN A 337 -5.37 42.83 -30.19
CA ASN A 337 -5.13 44.27 -29.97
C ASN A 337 -4.07 44.83 -30.93
N SER A 338 -2.98 44.09 -31.18
CA SER A 338 -1.96 44.49 -32.17
C SER A 338 -2.55 44.57 -33.57
N LYS A 339 -3.33 43.56 -34.00
CA LYS A 339 -4.02 43.58 -35.30
C LYS A 339 -4.98 44.76 -35.41
N PHE A 340 -5.69 45.11 -34.34
CA PHE A 340 -6.53 46.30 -34.31
C PHE A 340 -5.74 47.60 -34.46
N ALA A 341 -4.56 47.68 -33.83
CA ALA A 341 -3.65 48.82 -34.01
C ALA A 341 -3.14 48.92 -35.47
N ASP A 342 -2.79 47.79 -36.08
CA ASP A 342 -2.36 47.73 -37.48
C ASP A 342 -3.49 48.16 -38.44
N ILE A 343 -4.70 47.63 -38.23
CA ILE A 343 -5.91 48.01 -38.99
C ILE A 343 -6.16 49.52 -38.86
N LYS A 344 -6.07 50.07 -37.65
CA LYS A 344 -6.21 51.51 -37.40
C LYS A 344 -5.16 52.32 -38.18
N SER A 345 -3.91 51.85 -38.22
CA SER A 345 -2.83 52.49 -38.98
C SER A 345 -3.11 52.49 -40.49
N VAL A 346 -3.53 51.34 -41.05
CA VAL A 346 -3.90 51.22 -42.47
C VAL A 346 -5.09 52.11 -42.81
N LEU A 347 -6.11 52.16 -41.95
CA LEU A 347 -7.27 53.05 -42.12
C LEU A 347 -6.87 54.53 -42.14
N ASN A 348 -5.99 54.95 -41.23
CA ASN A 348 -5.47 56.32 -41.22
C ASN A 348 -4.69 56.65 -42.50
N ASN A 349 -3.84 55.72 -42.96
CA ASN A 349 -3.07 55.89 -44.20
C ASN A 349 -3.99 55.97 -45.43
N LEU A 350 -4.99 55.10 -45.53
CA LEU A 350 -5.97 55.13 -46.62
C LEU A 350 -6.79 56.42 -46.61
N THR A 351 -7.26 56.84 -45.43
CA THR A 351 -8.00 58.09 -45.25
C THR A 351 -7.16 59.30 -45.67
N GLY A 352 -5.86 59.32 -45.30
CA GLY A 352 -4.91 60.34 -45.74
C GLY A 352 -4.73 60.36 -47.26
N GLN A 353 -4.55 59.20 -47.89
CA GLN A 353 -4.45 59.08 -49.35
C GLN A 353 -5.72 59.56 -50.06
N CYS A 354 -6.90 59.15 -49.60
CA CYS A 354 -8.18 59.60 -50.15
C CYS A 354 -8.33 61.12 -50.01
N THR A 355 -7.97 61.69 -48.86
CA THR A 355 -8.01 63.14 -48.62
C THR A 355 -7.09 63.88 -49.61
N SER A 356 -5.86 63.39 -49.82
CA SER A 356 -4.92 63.97 -50.79
C SER A 356 -5.45 63.92 -52.22
N ARG A 357 -5.93 62.74 -52.66
CA ARG A 357 -6.49 62.55 -54.01
C ARG A 357 -7.74 63.40 -54.25
N MET A 358 -8.59 63.53 -53.23
CA MET A 358 -9.77 64.40 -53.31
C MET A 358 -9.35 65.88 -53.41
N GLY A 359 -8.31 66.29 -52.67
CA GLY A 359 -7.72 67.63 -52.81
C GLY A 359 -7.13 67.88 -54.20
N GLU A 360 -6.39 66.92 -54.77
CA GLU A 360 -5.89 66.97 -56.15
C GLU A 360 -7.04 67.10 -57.16
N ALA A 361 -8.09 66.28 -57.01
CA ALA A 361 -9.26 66.33 -57.88
C ALA A 361 -10.00 67.67 -57.74
N GLN A 362 -10.14 68.22 -56.54
CA GLN A 362 -10.72 69.54 -56.31
C GLN A 362 -9.90 70.64 -56.97
N ASN A 363 -8.57 70.57 -56.89
CA ASN A 363 -7.68 71.51 -57.57
C ASN A 363 -7.82 71.42 -59.09
N LEU A 364 -7.82 70.20 -59.65
CA LEU A 364 -8.00 69.96 -61.08
C LEU A 364 -9.37 70.45 -61.56
N ILE A 365 -10.44 70.19 -60.81
CA ILE A 365 -11.79 70.70 -61.11
C ILE A 365 -11.81 72.23 -61.03
N GLY A 366 -11.13 72.82 -60.03
CA GLY A 366 -11.00 74.27 -59.90
C GLY A 366 -10.27 74.90 -61.08
N GLU A 367 -9.19 74.29 -61.54
CA GLU A 367 -8.44 74.71 -62.72
C GLU A 367 -9.25 74.55 -64.00
N ALA A 368 -9.91 73.40 -64.18
CA ALA A 368 -10.82 73.16 -65.30
C ALA A 368 -12.02 74.14 -65.31
N ARG A 369 -12.54 74.52 -64.13
CA ARG A 369 -13.56 75.58 -64.04
C ARG A 369 -12.99 76.93 -64.47
N LYS A 370 -11.78 77.30 -64.02
CA LYS A 370 -11.12 78.56 -64.42
C LYS A 370 -10.87 78.62 -65.92
N THR A 371 -10.44 77.52 -66.56
CA THR A 371 -10.21 77.49 -68.01
C THR A 371 -11.53 77.62 -68.78
N VAL A 372 -12.60 76.97 -68.30
CA VAL A 372 -13.94 77.09 -68.90
C VAL A 372 -14.55 78.47 -68.67
N ASP A 373 -14.40 79.08 -67.50
CA ASP A 373 -14.90 80.44 -67.23
C ASP A 373 -14.13 81.50 -68.05
N THR A 374 -12.82 81.31 -68.24
CA THR A 374 -12.04 82.11 -69.22
C THR A 374 -12.61 81.92 -70.63
N ALA A 375 -12.87 80.68 -71.05
CA ALA A 375 -13.42 80.39 -72.37
C ALA A 375 -14.88 80.89 -72.57
N LYS A 376 -15.69 81.01 -71.51
CA LYS A 376 -17.01 81.66 -71.58
C LYS A 376 -16.92 83.18 -71.66
N SER A 377 -15.85 83.77 -71.14
CA SER A 377 -15.56 85.20 -71.30
C SER A 377 -15.12 85.53 -72.73
N ASP A 378 -14.61 84.53 -73.45
CA ASP A 378 -14.23 84.58 -74.87
C ASP A 378 -15.36 84.10 -75.80
N GLU A 379 -16.58 84.64 -75.64
CA GLU A 379 -17.63 84.49 -76.64
C GLU A 379 -17.19 85.20 -77.94
N ASN A 380 -17.08 84.42 -79.02
CA ASN A 380 -16.65 84.76 -80.39
C ASN A 380 -15.15 84.99 -80.63
N THR A 381 -14.43 83.93 -81.01
CA THR A 381 -13.73 83.82 -82.32
C THR A 381 -12.86 82.56 -82.41
N ILE A 382 -13.36 81.50 -83.05
CA ILE A 382 -12.47 80.46 -83.59
C ILE A 382 -11.85 81.04 -84.88
N LYS A 383 -10.58 81.46 -84.84
CA LYS A 383 -9.85 81.93 -86.03
C LYS A 383 -9.42 80.74 -86.89
N LYS A 384 -9.91 80.67 -88.14
CA LYS A 384 -9.40 79.75 -89.18
C LYS A 384 -8.02 80.24 -89.66
N ALA A 385 -7.06 79.34 -89.80
CA ALA A 385 -5.69 79.65 -90.22
C ALA A 385 -5.61 79.96 -91.74
N GLU A 386 -4.88 81.01 -92.11
CA GLU A 386 -4.53 81.37 -93.50
C GLU A 386 -3.09 80.94 -93.87
N ALA A 387 -2.86 80.67 -95.16
CA ALA A 387 -1.62 80.09 -95.70
C ALA A 387 -0.49 81.13 -95.92
N PRO A 388 0.79 80.73 -95.78
CA PRO A 388 1.92 81.66 -95.76
C PRO A 388 2.35 82.16 -97.16
N LYS A 389 2.72 83.45 -97.25
CA LYS A 389 3.42 84.09 -98.37
C LYS A 389 4.84 84.50 -97.95
N ALA A 390 5.81 84.30 -98.84
CA ALA A 390 7.22 84.63 -98.61
C ALA A 390 7.61 85.99 -99.20
N GLU A 391 8.43 86.75 -98.47
CA GLU A 391 9.14 87.95 -98.96
C GLU A 391 10.65 87.72 -98.95
N PHE A 392 11.37 88.24 -99.95
CA PHE A 392 12.80 88.06 -100.20
C PHE A 392 13.52 89.42 -100.25
N THR A 393 14.71 89.51 -99.66
CA THR A 393 15.63 90.66 -99.79
C THR A 393 17.08 90.19 -100.05
N PRO A 394 17.87 90.82 -100.96
CA PRO A 394 19.19 90.31 -101.37
C PRO A 394 20.40 90.86 -100.57
N SER A 395 21.10 89.91 -99.93
CA SER A 395 22.55 89.71 -99.66
C SER A 395 23.52 90.82 -99.19
N LYS A 396 24.30 90.49 -98.15
CA LYS A 396 25.71 90.88 -97.98
C LYS A 396 26.55 89.64 -97.62
N ALA A 397 27.65 89.43 -98.35
CA ALA A 397 28.46 88.21 -98.36
C ALA A 397 29.26 87.97 -97.06
N PRO A 398 29.55 86.70 -96.70
CA PRO A 398 29.94 86.28 -95.37
C PRO A 398 31.44 86.46 -95.07
N LYS A 399 31.76 86.89 -93.85
CA LYS A 399 33.06 86.65 -93.21
C LYS A 399 32.89 85.48 -92.25
N ALA A 400 33.59 84.39 -92.53
CA ALA A 400 33.67 83.22 -91.66
C ALA A 400 34.77 83.44 -90.62
N GLU A 401 34.43 83.36 -89.34
CA GLU A 401 35.38 83.16 -88.24
C GLU A 401 35.50 81.65 -87.98
N LEU A 402 36.74 81.20 -87.83
CA LEU A 402 37.24 79.84 -88.06
C LEU A 402 37.21 78.94 -86.81
N SER A 403 36.17 79.01 -85.96
CA SER A 403 36.10 78.15 -84.77
C SER A 403 34.82 77.35 -84.59
N ASP A 404 33.81 77.53 -85.44
CA ASP A 404 32.46 77.07 -85.08
C ASP A 404 31.73 76.19 -86.12
N LEU A 405 32.43 75.44 -86.99
CA LEU A 405 31.79 74.35 -87.75
C LEU A 405 32.75 73.20 -88.15
N PRO A 406 32.20 71.98 -88.32
CA PRO A 406 32.74 70.72 -87.81
C PRO A 406 33.65 69.98 -88.80
N SER A 407 34.64 69.26 -88.28
CA SER A 407 35.49 68.34 -89.06
C SER A 407 35.05 66.87 -88.89
N ALA A 408 34.35 66.44 -89.93
CA ALA A 408 34.34 65.16 -90.65
C ALA A 408 34.93 63.85 -90.04
N LYS A 409 34.12 62.79 -90.19
CA LYS A 409 34.40 61.33 -90.23
C LYS A 409 35.58 60.98 -91.17
N THR A 410 36.34 59.88 -91.03
CA THR A 410 35.93 58.44 -91.13
C THR A 410 37.04 57.45 -90.70
N GLY A 411 36.62 56.25 -90.23
CA GLY A 411 37.37 54.99 -90.07
C GLY A 411 37.54 54.58 -88.60
N ASP A 412 37.09 53.46 -88.03
CA ASP A 412 36.64 52.16 -88.57
C ASP A 412 35.87 51.36 -87.47
N LYS A 413 34.93 50.51 -87.90
CA LYS A 413 34.39 49.26 -87.29
C LYS A 413 33.78 49.21 -85.86
N LYS A 414 32.43 49.16 -85.86
CA LYS A 414 31.46 48.19 -85.25
C LYS A 414 31.66 47.56 -83.85
N SER A 415 30.48 47.39 -83.21
CA SER A 415 30.04 46.54 -82.06
C SER A 415 30.27 47.15 -80.67
N ASP A 416 29.31 47.24 -79.73
CA ASP A 416 27.91 46.80 -79.59
C ASP A 416 27.31 47.58 -78.38
N PRO A 417 26.00 47.89 -78.26
CA PRO A 417 25.45 48.69 -77.15
C PRO A 417 25.09 47.86 -75.90
N PHE A 418 25.65 46.65 -75.74
CA PHE A 418 25.24 45.68 -74.69
C PHE A 418 26.39 45.12 -73.83
N SER A 419 27.49 45.84 -73.62
CA SER A 419 28.66 45.35 -72.87
C SER A 419 28.71 45.75 -71.38
N ASN A 420 27.60 46.17 -70.76
CA ASN A 420 27.59 46.47 -69.31
C ASN A 420 26.50 45.70 -68.54
N VAL A 421 26.50 44.38 -68.69
CA VAL A 421 25.93 43.46 -67.71
C VAL A 421 27.05 42.56 -67.21
N GLY A 422 27.46 42.75 -65.96
CA GLY A 422 28.35 41.78 -65.30
C GLY A 422 29.26 42.36 -64.24
N GLY A 423 28.72 42.50 -63.03
CA GLY A 423 29.51 42.37 -61.82
C GLY A 423 29.69 43.64 -61.02
N PHE A 424 28.99 43.73 -59.89
CA PHE A 424 29.58 44.23 -58.64
C PHE A 424 28.93 43.55 -57.43
N ASN A 425 29.82 43.01 -56.59
CA ASN A 425 29.61 42.42 -55.27
C ASN A 425 28.66 43.21 -54.37
N LYS A 426 27.93 42.49 -53.51
CA LYS A 426 27.77 42.94 -52.13
C LYS A 426 27.65 41.76 -51.16
N ASP A 427 28.69 41.62 -50.36
CA ASP A 427 28.72 40.80 -49.15
C ASP A 427 27.74 41.31 -48.07
N ASN A 428 27.35 40.35 -47.25
CA ASN A 428 26.96 40.45 -45.84
C ASN A 428 25.51 40.85 -45.44
N ASN A 429 24.74 39.79 -45.24
CA ASN A 429 24.34 39.24 -43.92
C ASN A 429 22.94 39.58 -43.35
N LYS A 430 22.21 38.47 -43.17
CA LYS A 430 21.26 38.11 -42.10
C LYS A 430 19.78 38.49 -42.18
N ASN A 431 19.01 37.39 -42.06
CA ASN A 431 17.70 37.20 -41.45
C ASN A 431 16.46 37.33 -42.36
N ASN A 432 16.12 36.18 -42.94
CA ASN A 432 14.88 35.42 -42.71
C ASN A 432 13.63 36.24 -42.35
N PHE A 433 12.57 36.15 -43.14
CA PHE A 433 11.30 35.49 -42.78
C PHE A 433 10.35 35.55 -43.99
N ASN A 434 9.86 34.37 -44.36
CA ASN A 434 8.92 34.14 -45.45
C ASN A 434 7.49 34.26 -44.90
N ASN A 435 6.63 35.07 -45.53
CA ASN A 435 5.18 34.92 -45.39
C ASN A 435 4.44 35.22 -46.70
N ASN A 436 3.55 34.26 -46.98
CA ASN A 436 2.45 34.11 -47.93
C ASN A 436 1.95 35.29 -48.78
N ASN A 437 1.55 34.94 -50.01
CA ASN A 437 0.19 35.10 -50.58
C ASN A 437 0.21 34.57 -52.05
N ASN A 438 -0.83 34.07 -52.73
CA ASN A 438 -2.27 34.10 -52.49
C ASN A 438 -3.01 33.18 -53.50
N ASN A 439 -4.17 32.69 -53.06
CA ASN A 439 -5.51 32.75 -53.69
C ASN A 439 -6.07 31.81 -54.79
N ASN A 440 -7.38 31.62 -54.57
CA ASN A 440 -8.54 31.53 -55.49
C ASN A 440 -9.00 30.12 -55.95
N ASN A 441 -10.30 29.76 -55.96
CA ASN A 441 -11.56 30.46 -55.67
C ASN A 441 -12.78 29.47 -55.64
N ASN A 442 -13.83 29.80 -54.87
CA ASN A 442 -15.29 29.54 -55.05
C ASN A 442 -15.87 28.10 -55.20
N ASN A 443 -17.08 27.72 -54.73
CA ASN A 443 -18.36 28.45 -54.58
C ASN A 443 -19.45 27.65 -53.77
N ASN A 444 -20.38 28.37 -53.12
CA ASN A 444 -21.84 28.12 -52.87
C ASN A 444 -22.46 27.09 -51.86
N LYS A 445 -22.84 27.60 -50.66
CA LYS A 445 -24.15 27.73 -49.90
C LYS A 445 -25.50 27.13 -50.46
N PRO A 446 -26.67 26.93 -49.73
CA PRO A 446 -27.10 27.08 -48.29
C PRO A 446 -27.98 25.99 -47.58
N ALA A 447 -27.97 26.01 -46.23
CA ALA A 447 -29.03 26.02 -45.17
C ALA A 447 -30.41 25.29 -45.23
N GLN A 448 -30.79 24.64 -44.10
CA GLN A 448 -32.12 24.72 -43.44
C GLN A 448 -32.11 24.19 -41.97
N ALA A 449 -32.97 24.74 -41.10
CA ALA A 449 -33.22 24.43 -39.67
C ALA A 449 -34.76 24.22 -39.45
N PRO A 450 -35.37 24.00 -38.24
CA PRO A 450 -34.94 23.63 -36.87
C PRO A 450 -35.82 22.54 -36.12
N ALA A 451 -35.49 22.24 -34.84
CA ALA A 451 -36.29 21.65 -33.72
C ALA A 451 -36.64 20.12 -33.72
N GLN A 452 -36.71 19.33 -32.62
CA GLN A 452 -36.66 19.53 -31.16
C GLN A 452 -36.43 18.17 -30.41
N ASN A 453 -35.71 18.20 -29.28
CA ASN A 453 -35.82 17.36 -28.05
C ASN A 453 -35.60 15.82 -28.05
N GLN A 454 -34.47 15.33 -27.47
CA GLN A 454 -34.32 14.96 -26.04
C GLN A 454 -32.99 14.22 -25.75
N GLN A 455 -32.36 14.63 -24.64
CA GLN A 455 -31.53 13.86 -23.68
C GLN A 455 -30.17 13.22 -24.05
N GLN A 456 -29.23 13.55 -23.15
CA GLN A 456 -28.14 12.75 -22.59
C GLN A 456 -26.75 12.75 -23.26
N ASN A 457 -25.80 13.14 -22.39
CA ASN A 457 -24.40 12.78 -22.29
C ASN A 457 -23.37 13.36 -23.28
N LYS A 458 -22.40 14.06 -22.64
CA LYS A 458 -20.98 14.26 -22.98
C LYS A 458 -20.62 14.80 -24.38
N PRO A 459 -19.96 15.98 -24.48
CA PRO A 459 -19.02 16.26 -25.56
C PRO A 459 -17.69 15.53 -25.27
N ALA A 460 -17.18 14.69 -26.17
CA ALA A 460 -16.55 14.98 -27.46
C ALA A 460 -15.06 15.32 -27.34
N GLN A 461 -14.25 14.34 -27.74
CA GLN A 461 -12.89 14.51 -28.24
C GLN A 461 -12.86 15.48 -29.42
N GLY A 462 -11.75 16.19 -29.58
CA GLY A 462 -11.24 16.55 -30.90
C GLY A 462 -10.39 17.82 -30.92
N ASN A 463 -9.06 17.68 -30.89
CA ASN A 463 -8.26 17.83 -32.11
C ASN A 463 -6.78 17.56 -31.81
N LYS A 464 -6.15 16.73 -32.66
CA LYS A 464 -4.71 16.55 -32.72
C LYS A 464 -4.12 17.66 -33.59
N SER A 465 -3.13 18.37 -33.08
CA SER A 465 -2.07 18.97 -33.89
C SER A 465 -0.72 18.71 -33.21
N ALA A 466 0.25 18.27 -34.02
CA ALA A 466 1.56 17.80 -33.62
C ALA A 466 2.34 18.76 -32.71
N SER A 467 3.04 18.24 -31.69
CA SER A 467 4.40 18.65 -31.24
C SER A 467 4.75 18.01 -29.88
N PHE A 468 5.89 17.30 -29.83
CA PHE A 468 6.64 16.83 -28.65
C PHE A 468 5.85 16.09 -27.55
N ASN A 469 5.54 14.81 -27.77
CA ASN A 469 5.26 13.91 -26.65
C ASN A 469 6.58 13.35 -26.11
N PHE A 470 7.01 13.85 -24.96
CA PHE A 470 8.04 13.23 -24.14
C PHE A 470 7.41 11.98 -23.52
N ASP A 471 7.77 10.81 -24.04
CA ASP A 471 7.19 9.55 -23.57
C ASP A 471 7.82 9.17 -22.23
N MET A 472 7.10 9.48 -21.14
CA MET A 472 7.51 9.18 -19.77
C MET A 472 7.74 7.67 -19.57
N ALA A 473 7.10 6.83 -20.40
CA ALA A 473 7.33 5.39 -20.41
C ALA A 473 8.73 5.02 -20.92
N GLU A 474 9.27 5.80 -21.85
CA GLU A 474 10.62 5.60 -22.39
C GLU A 474 11.69 6.05 -21.38
N LEU A 475 11.39 7.08 -20.58
CA LEU A 475 12.23 7.54 -19.46
C LEU A 475 12.21 6.61 -18.25
N LEU A 476 11.05 6.07 -17.87
CA LEU A 476 10.99 5.05 -16.82
C LEU A 476 11.73 3.78 -17.22
N LYS A 477 11.62 3.38 -18.50
CA LYS A 477 12.33 2.22 -19.02
C LYS A 477 13.84 2.44 -19.07
N ALA A 478 14.29 3.63 -19.44
CA ALA A 478 15.71 3.99 -19.42
C ALA A 478 16.27 4.07 -17.97
N ALA A 479 15.48 4.58 -17.01
CA ALA A 479 15.87 4.65 -15.60
C ALA A 479 15.93 3.28 -14.92
N GLU A 480 15.00 2.36 -15.25
CA GLU A 480 15.06 0.98 -14.77
C GLU A 480 16.23 0.20 -15.37
N GLU A 481 16.59 0.45 -16.63
CA GLU A 481 17.72 -0.22 -17.30
C GLU A 481 19.09 0.28 -16.80
N GLU A 482 19.16 1.53 -16.29
CA GLU A 482 20.37 2.08 -15.68
C GLU A 482 20.54 1.61 -14.21
N ALA A 483 19.46 1.54 -13.43
CA ALA A 483 19.50 1.04 -12.05
C ALA A 483 19.85 -0.45 -11.93
N ALA A 484 19.56 -1.25 -12.96
CA ALA A 484 19.89 -2.68 -13.00
C ALA A 484 21.38 -2.98 -13.32
N LYS A 485 22.15 -1.99 -13.81
CA LYS A 485 23.58 -2.16 -14.11
C LYS A 485 24.52 -1.79 -12.97
N ASP A 486 24.04 -1.05 -11.97
CA ASP A 486 24.85 -0.61 -10.82
C ASP A 486 24.93 -1.64 -9.67
N THR A 487 24.23 -2.79 -9.78
CA THR A 487 24.24 -3.85 -8.74
C THR A 487 25.26 -4.98 -8.96
N GLU A 488 26.12 -4.91 -9.98
CA GLU A 488 27.15 -5.93 -10.27
C GLU A 488 28.62 -5.43 -10.22
N ASN A 489 28.94 -4.41 -9.41
CA ASN A 489 30.34 -4.10 -9.07
C ASN A 489 30.60 -4.02 -7.56
#